data_AF-A0A350M838-F1
#
_entry.id   AF-A0A350M838-F1
#
_cell.length_a   1.000
_cell.length_b   1.000
_cell.length_c   1.000
_cell.angle_alpha   90.00
_cell.angle_beta   90.00
_cell.angle_gamma   90.00
#
_symmetry.space_group_name_H-M   'P 1'
#
loop_
_entity.id
_entity.type
_entity.pdbx_description
1 polymer ?
#
loop_
_entity_poly.entity_id
_entity_poly.type
_entity_poly.pdbx_seq_one_letter_code
_entity_poly.pdbx_strand_id
1 'polypeptide(L)'
;MELFLDPGSWIALLTLTFLEIVLGIDNLIFISLVSSDLPLQKRQGTRIVGLSLALILRIAMLLGITWIIKFDHPLFSIFGERISGREMILFAGGVFLIAKSTSEIHNKLDVSEHAYEVKKPDTVFNVIMQIV
;
A
#
# COMPACT_ATOMS: atom_id res chain seq x y z
N MET A 1 7.70 32.12 -7.71
CA MET A 1 8.43 32.52 -6.49
C MET A 1 7.50 32.83 -5.31
N GLU A 2 6.17 32.81 -5.46
CA GLU A 2 5.23 33.03 -4.34
C GLU A 2 4.96 31.79 -3.48
N LEU A 3 5.18 30.58 -4.00
CA LEU A 3 4.99 29.30 -3.28
C LEU A 3 5.86 29.13 -2.02
N PHE A 4 7.03 29.77 -1.96
CA PHE A 4 7.93 29.65 -0.79
C PHE A 4 7.69 30.73 0.27
N LEU A 5 6.96 31.79 -0.08
CA LEU A 5 6.64 32.93 0.80
C LEU A 5 5.28 32.76 1.48
N ASP A 6 4.44 31.85 0.98
CA ASP A 6 3.15 31.53 1.57
C ASP A 6 3.30 30.55 2.76
N PRO A 7 2.89 30.93 3.99
CA PRO A 7 2.90 30.04 5.15
C PRO A 7 2.07 28.76 4.95
N GLY A 8 1.00 28.81 4.14
CA GLY A 8 0.14 27.66 3.85
C GLY A 8 0.89 26.54 3.11
N SER A 9 1.76 26.92 2.17
CA SER A 9 2.60 25.99 1.42
C SER A 9 3.58 25.21 2.30
N TRP A 10 4.15 25.86 3.32
CA TRP A 10 5.00 25.18 4.31
C TRP A 10 4.23 24.19 5.17
N ILE A 11 3.03 24.56 5.63
CA ILE A 11 2.16 23.66 6.40
C ILE A 11 1.76 22.45 5.57
N ALA A 12 1.37 22.65 4.31
CA ALA A 12 1.03 21.56 3.39
C ALA A 12 2.21 20.61 3.16
N LEU A 13 3.41 21.14 2.92
CA LEU A 13 4.63 20.36 2.70
C LEU A 13 4.99 19.53 3.95
N LEU A 14 4.88 20.14 5.13
CA LEU A 14 5.14 19.47 6.41
C LEU A 14 4.12 18.37 6.68
N THR A 15 2.84 18.63 6.42
CA THR A 15 1.74 17.65 6.58
C THR A 15 1.90 16.48 5.60
N LEU A 16 2.17 16.76 4.32
CA LEU A 16 2.41 15.73 3.31
C LEU A 16 3.63 14.88 3.64
N THR A 17 4.73 15.50 4.07
CA THR A 17 5.93 14.79 4.50
C THR A 17 5.64 13.89 5.70
N PHE A 18 4.87 14.38 6.67
CA PHE A 18 4.47 13.61 7.84
C PHE A 18 3.62 12.39 7.46
N LEU A 19 2.60 12.56 6.61
CA LEU A 19 1.76 11.46 6.13
C LEU A 19 2.58 10.42 5.36
N GLU A 20 3.48 10.86 4.49
CA GLU A 20 4.34 9.99 3.68
C GLU A 20 5.28 9.13 4.55
N ILE A 21 5.75 9.70 5.68
CA ILE A 21 6.54 8.99 6.68
C ILE A 21 5.69 7.96 7.42
N VAL A 22 4.50 8.33 7.91
CA VAL A 22 3.60 7.40 8.63
C VAL A 22 3.25 6.20 7.76
N LEU A 23 2.82 6.46 6.52
CA LEU A 23 2.52 5.42 5.52
C LEU A 23 3.77 4.58 5.16
N GLY A 24 4.94 5.22 5.10
CA GLY A 24 6.20 4.54 4.82
C GLY A 24 6.63 3.58 5.94
N ILE A 25 6.35 3.92 7.20
CA ILE A 25 6.67 3.09 8.35
C ILE A 25 5.84 1.81 8.35
N ASP A 26 4.53 1.89 8.10
CA ASP A 26 3.64 0.72 8.04
C ASP A 26 4.14 -0.30 7.01
N ASN A 27 4.53 0.18 5.84
CA ASN A 27 5.06 -0.65 4.76
C ASN A 27 6.43 -1.29 5.10
N LEU A 28 7.32 -0.56 5.79
CA LEU A 28 8.60 -1.09 6.24
C LEU A 28 8.42 -2.14 7.35
N ILE A 29 7.49 -1.92 8.28
CA ILE A 29 7.16 -2.87 9.35
C ILE A 29 6.64 -4.17 8.76
N PHE A 30 5.77 -4.10 7.76
CA PHE A 30 5.24 -5.30 7.08
C PHE A 30 6.34 -6.11 6.39
N ILE A 31 7.22 -5.46 5.62
CA ILE A 31 8.38 -6.13 4.99
C ILE A 31 9.30 -6.75 6.04
N SER A 32 9.51 -6.07 7.17
CA SER A 32 10.35 -6.57 8.26
C SER A 32 9.73 -7.79 8.96
N LEU A 33 8.41 -7.78 9.19
CA LEU A 33 7.65 -8.90 9.76
C LEU A 33 7.72 -10.13 8.84
N VAL A 34 7.33 -9.98 7.57
CA VAL A 34 7.29 -11.10 6.61
C VAL A 34 8.69 -11.65 6.33
N SER A 35 9.72 -10.79 6.26
CA SER A 35 11.10 -11.26 6.10
C SER A 35 11.66 -11.91 7.36
N SER A 36 11.11 -11.62 8.54
CA SER A 36 11.55 -12.24 9.79
C SER A 36 11.18 -13.72 9.90
N ASP A 37 10.18 -14.19 9.15
CA ASP A 37 9.81 -15.60 9.11
C ASP A 37 10.70 -16.45 8.20
N LEU A 38 11.68 -15.83 7.52
CA LEU A 38 12.58 -16.52 6.58
C LEU A 38 13.89 -17.00 7.24
N PRO A 39 14.46 -18.13 6.76
CA PRO A 39 15.76 -18.63 7.21
C PRO A 39 16.84 -17.55 7.11
N LEU A 40 17.74 -17.50 8.09
CA LEU A 40 18.79 -16.49 8.23
C LEU A 40 19.59 -16.26 6.94
N GLN A 41 19.81 -17.29 6.12
CA GLN A 41 20.55 -17.17 4.86
C GLN A 41 19.79 -16.41 3.75
N LYS A 42 18.44 -16.36 3.78
CA LYS A 42 17.61 -15.71 2.74
C LYS A 42 17.04 -14.36 3.17
N ARG A 43 17.03 -14.07 4.47
CA ARG A 43 16.41 -12.86 5.06
C ARG A 43 16.94 -11.56 4.45
N GLN A 44 18.26 -11.43 4.24
CA GLN A 44 18.84 -10.20 3.69
C GLN A 44 18.47 -9.99 2.21
N GLY A 45 18.53 -11.04 1.40
CA GLY A 45 18.13 -10.98 -0.02
C GLY A 45 16.65 -10.65 -0.18
N THR A 46 15.78 -11.30 0.59
CA THR A 46 14.34 -11.04 0.53
C THR A 46 13.97 -9.64 1.03
N ARG A 47 14.67 -9.09 2.04
CA ARG A 47 14.48 -7.68 2.44
C ARG A 47 14.83 -6.71 1.32
N ILE A 48 15.97 -6.91 0.65
CA ILE A 48 16.40 -6.03 -0.44
C ILE A 48 15.40 -6.10 -1.59
N VAL A 49 14.99 -7.31 -1.99
CA VAL A 49 14.00 -7.51 -3.05
C VAL A 49 12.64 -6.91 -2.67
N GLY A 50 12.17 -7.15 -1.44
CA GLY A 50 10.91 -6.60 -0.95
C GLY A 50 10.90 -5.08 -0.87
N LEU A 51 11.97 -4.48 -0.35
CA LEU A 51 12.14 -3.01 -0.30
C LEU A 51 12.22 -2.41 -1.71
N SER A 52 12.95 -3.06 -2.62
CA SER A 52 13.09 -2.59 -4.01
C SER A 52 11.75 -2.66 -4.74
N LEU A 53 11.04 -3.78 -4.61
CA LEU A 53 9.72 -3.96 -5.21
C LEU A 53 8.70 -2.98 -4.64
N ALA A 54 8.69 -2.77 -3.33
CA ALA A 54 7.79 -1.81 -2.70
C ALA A 54 8.05 -0.37 -3.18
N LEU A 55 9.32 0.02 -3.36
CA LEU A 55 9.69 1.33 -3.87
C LEU A 55 9.28 1.49 -5.34
N ILE A 56 9.48 0.46 -6.16
CA ILE A 56 9.02 0.43 -7.56
C ILE A 56 7.50 0.57 -7.63
N LEU A 57 6.76 -0.22 -6.84
CA LEU A 57 5.30 -0.14 -6.81
C LEU A 57 4.81 1.22 -6.33
N ARG A 58 5.48 1.83 -5.34
CA ARG A 58 5.16 3.19 -4.88
C ARG A 58 5.31 4.20 -6.01
N ILE A 59 6.43 4.18 -6.73
CA ILE A 59 6.66 5.07 -7.87
C ILE A 59 5.61 4.80 -8.98
N ALA A 60 5.34 3.53 -9.28
CA ALA A 60 4.34 3.15 -10.27
C ALA A 60 2.93 3.65 -9.89
N MET A 61 2.53 3.53 -8.62
CA MET A 61 1.27 4.04 -8.12
C MET A 61 1.21 5.57 -8.18
N LEU A 62 2.26 6.29 -7.76
CA LEU A 62 2.32 7.76 -7.85
C LEU A 62 2.18 8.26 -9.30
N LEU A 63 2.88 7.60 -10.25
CA LEU A 63 2.73 7.91 -11.68
C LEU A 63 1.34 7.51 -12.20
N GLY A 64 0.82 6.37 -11.75
CA GLY A 64 -0.51 5.86 -12.10
C GLY A 64 -1.66 6.77 -11.63
N ILE A 65 -1.51 7.42 -10.47
CA ILE A 65 -2.48 8.43 -9.98
C ILE A 65 -2.64 9.56 -11.00
N THR A 66 -1.56 9.98 -11.67
CA THR A 66 -1.64 11.03 -12.71
C THR A 66 -2.50 10.59 -13.90
N TRP A 67 -2.50 9.30 -14.24
CA TRP A 67 -3.39 8.73 -15.27
C TRP A 67 -4.83 8.58 -14.79
N ILE A 68 -5.03 8.09 -13.56
CA ILE A 68 -6.35 8.00 -12.91
C ILE A 68 -7.02 9.37 -12.85
N ILE A 69 -6.27 10.41 -12.51
CA ILE A 69 -6.79 11.78 -12.44
C ILE A 69 -7.30 12.25 -13.80
N LYS A 70 -6.64 11.87 -14.90
CA LYS A 70 -7.07 12.18 -16.26
C LYS A 70 -8.28 11.36 -16.71
N PHE A 71 -8.57 10.25 -16.03
CA PHE A 71 -9.70 9.36 -16.29
C PHE A 71 -11.02 9.87 -15.67
N ASP A 72 -11.18 11.19 -15.70
CA ASP A 72 -12.34 11.95 -15.19
C ASP A 72 -13.44 12.11 -16.26
N HIS A 73 -13.20 11.60 -17.47
CA HIS A 73 -14.24 11.56 -18.49
C HIS A 73 -15.36 10.60 -18.06
N PRO A 74 -16.62 11.06 -18.08
CA PRO A 74 -17.76 10.25 -17.66
C PRO A 74 -17.99 9.12 -18.67
N LEU A 75 -17.89 7.87 -18.20
CA LEU A 75 -18.03 6.68 -19.06
C LEU A 75 -19.49 6.28 -19.22
N PHE A 76 -20.27 6.40 -18.15
CA PHE A 76 -21.70 6.05 -18.12
C PHE A 76 -22.44 6.98 -17.15
N SER A 77 -23.68 7.35 -17.47
CA SER A 77 -24.57 8.09 -16.56
C SER A 77 -25.64 7.16 -16.02
N ILE A 78 -25.72 6.98 -14.71
CA ILE A 78 -26.73 6.17 -14.03
C ILE A 78 -27.51 7.10 -13.09
N PHE A 79 -28.84 7.13 -13.18
CA PHE A 79 -29.71 8.00 -12.36
C PHE A 79 -29.40 9.51 -12.41
N GLY A 80 -28.74 10.00 -13.46
CA GLY A 80 -28.34 11.41 -13.60
C GLY A 80 -26.97 11.75 -13.00
N GLU A 81 -26.37 10.83 -12.26
CA GLU A 81 -24.98 10.89 -11.79
C GLU A 81 -24.05 10.39 -12.89
N ARG A 82 -22.97 11.14 -13.15
CA ARG A 82 -21.98 10.81 -14.17
C ARG A 82 -20.88 9.99 -13.53
N ILE A 83 -20.84 8.69 -13.83
CA ILE A 83 -19.83 7.80 -13.27
C ILE A 83 -18.57 7.88 -14.12
N SER A 84 -17.49 8.39 -13.52
CA SER A 84 -16.15 8.38 -14.12
C SER A 84 -15.41 7.09 -13.78
N GLY A 85 -14.47 6.68 -14.63
CA GLY A 85 -13.64 5.51 -14.31
C GLY A 85 -12.75 5.75 -13.09
N ARG A 86 -12.41 7.01 -12.78
CA ARG A 86 -11.79 7.41 -11.51
C ARG A 86 -12.63 6.96 -10.31
N GLU A 87 -13.93 7.25 -10.29
CA GLU A 87 -14.82 6.89 -9.18
C GLU A 87 -14.92 5.38 -8.99
N MET A 88 -14.97 4.63 -10.10
CA MET A 88 -15.00 3.18 -10.04
C MET A 88 -13.72 2.59 -9.42
N ILE A 89 -12.55 3.15 -9.75
CA ILE A 89 -11.27 2.75 -9.19
C ILE A 89 -11.18 3.13 -7.70
N LEU A 90 -11.62 4.33 -7.32
CA LEU A 90 -11.68 4.76 -5.91
C LEU A 90 -12.60 3.88 -5.08
N PHE A 91 -13.78 3.54 -5.61
CA PHE A 91 -14.72 2.64 -4.95
C PHE A 91 -14.14 1.24 -4.76
N ALA A 92 -13.57 0.65 -5.81
CA ALA A 92 -12.92 -0.65 -5.74
C ALA A 92 -11.74 -0.64 -4.75
N GLY A 93 -10.91 0.40 -4.78
CA GLY A 93 -9.80 0.59 -3.85
C GLY A 93 -10.25 0.70 -2.39
N GLY A 94 -11.33 1.46 -2.12
CA GLY A 94 -11.92 1.60 -0.79
C GLY A 94 -12.43 0.27 -0.25
N VAL A 95 -13.16 -0.50 -1.06
CA VAL A 95 -13.65 -1.84 -0.69
C VAL A 95 -12.47 -2.79 -0.42
N PHE A 96 -11.45 -2.77 -1.28
CA PHE A 96 -10.24 -3.58 -1.10
C PHE A 96 -9.55 -3.28 0.23
N LEU A 97 -9.37 -2.00 0.60
CA LEU A 97 -8.74 -1.62 1.86
C LEU A 97 -9.53 -2.10 3.08
N ILE A 98 -10.86 -2.00 3.05
CA ILE A 98 -11.73 -2.50 4.13
C ILE A 98 -11.57 -4.01 4.29
N ALA A 99 -11.62 -4.76 3.18
CA ALA A 99 -11.47 -6.21 3.20
C ALA A 99 -10.09 -6.64 3.71
N LYS A 100 -9.02 -6.01 3.21
CA LYS A 100 -7.64 -6.29 3.61
C LYS A 100 -7.41 -5.97 5.09
N SER A 101 -7.84 -4.80 5.54
CA SER A 101 -7.71 -4.39 6.95
C SER A 101 -8.46 -5.33 7.87
N THR A 102 -9.66 -5.77 7.49
CA THR A 102 -10.45 -6.75 8.26
C THR A 102 -9.73 -8.10 8.33
N SER A 103 -9.18 -8.57 7.20
CA SER A 103 -8.41 -9.83 7.14
C SER A 103 -7.11 -9.76 7.96
N GLU A 104 -6.36 -8.65 7.90
CA GLU A 104 -5.15 -8.45 8.70
C GLU A 104 -5.46 -8.41 10.21
N ILE A 105 -6.56 -7.77 10.61
CA ILE A 105 -7.00 -7.74 12.02
C ILE A 105 -7.40 -9.16 12.48
N HIS A 106 -8.17 -9.88 11.67
CA HIS A 106 -8.60 -11.25 11.99
C HIS A 106 -7.42 -12.21 12.11
N ASN A 107 -6.47 -12.17 11.17
CA ASN A 107 -5.26 -12.99 11.23
C ASN A 107 -4.36 -12.64 12.42
N LYS A 108 -4.26 -11.37 12.85
CA LYS A 108 -3.52 -10.99 14.07
C LYS A 108 -4.19 -11.50 15.35
N LEU A 109 -5.51 -11.70 15.34
CA LEU A 109 -6.28 -12.23 16.47
C LEU A 109 -6.11 -13.74 16.62
N ASP A 110 -6.13 -14.50 15.51
CA ASP A 110 -5.96 -15.97 15.54
C ASP A 110 -4.54 -16.42 15.95
N VAL A 111 -3.53 -15.57 15.75
CA VAL A 111 -2.14 -15.84 16.20
C VAL A 111 -2.02 -15.89 17.72
N SER A 112 -3.03 -15.45 18.49
CA SER A 112 -3.01 -15.55 19.95
C SER A 112 -3.44 -16.91 20.50
N GLU A 113 -4.01 -17.81 19.70
CA GLU A 113 -4.50 -19.12 20.18
C GLU A 113 -3.69 -20.35 19.72
N HIS A 114 -2.83 -20.25 18.69
CA HIS A 114 -2.02 -21.38 18.23
C HIS A 114 -0.53 -21.03 18.18
N ALA A 115 0.22 -21.60 19.12
CA ALA A 115 1.67 -21.66 19.06
C ALA A 115 2.10 -22.31 17.73
N TYR A 116 2.70 -21.49 16.86
CA TYR A 116 3.64 -21.85 15.80
C TYR A 116 3.35 -23.16 15.02
N GLU A 117 2.36 -23.15 14.13
CA GLU A 117 2.45 -23.91 12.88
C GLU A 117 2.38 -22.95 11.70
N VAL A 118 3.51 -22.29 11.45
CA VAL A 118 3.73 -21.57 10.20
C VAL A 118 3.83 -22.62 9.09
N LYS A 119 2.76 -22.79 8.31
CA LYS A 119 2.85 -23.46 7.01
C LYS A 119 3.91 -22.74 6.19
N LYS A 120 5.07 -23.38 6.03
CA LYS A 120 6.19 -22.89 5.23
C LYS A 120 5.68 -22.36 3.88
N PRO A 121 5.88 -21.07 3.55
CA PRO A 121 5.75 -20.64 2.18
C PRO A 121 6.95 -21.23 1.41
N ASP A 122 6.71 -22.32 0.70
CA ASP A 122 7.75 -23.06 -0.04
C ASP A 122 8.34 -22.28 -1.22
N THR A 123 7.87 -21.06 -1.51
CA THR A 123 8.30 -20.31 -2.68
C THR A 123 8.34 -18.81 -2.43
N VAL A 124 9.47 -18.19 -2.78
CA VAL A 124 9.72 -16.74 -2.73
C VAL A 124 8.60 -15.93 -3.42
N PHE A 125 7.93 -16.53 -4.40
CA PHE A 125 6.77 -15.98 -5.10
C PHE A 125 5.56 -15.74 -4.18
N ASN A 126 5.25 -16.67 -3.27
CA ASN A 126 4.15 -16.50 -2.32
C ASN A 126 4.44 -15.38 -1.33
N VAL A 127 5.70 -15.22 -0.92
CA VAL A 127 6.14 -14.10 -0.07
C VAL A 127 6.00 -12.77 -0.80
N ILE A 128 6.35 -12.71 -2.09
CA ILE A 128 6.21 -11.50 -2.92
C ILE A 128 4.74 -11.12 -3.12
N MET A 129 3.86 -12.10 -3.37
CA MET A 129 2.41 -11.87 -3.49
C MET A 129 1.75 -11.49 -2.17
N GLN A 130 2.34 -11.85 -1.02
CA GLN A 130 1.87 -11.40 0.28
C GLN A 130 2.32 -9.97 0.60
N ILE A 131 3.42 -9.51 -0.02
CA ILE A 131 3.99 -8.17 0.17
C ILE A 131 3.17 -7.08 -0.55
N VAL A 132 2.49 -7.42 -1.65
CA VAL A 132 1.72 -6.51 -2.52
C VAL A 132 0.22 -6.63 -2.27
#